data_AF-A0A9X2S4K9-F1
#
_entry.id   AF-A0A9X2S4K9-F1
#
_cell.length_a   1.000
_cell.length_b   1.000
_cell.length_c   1.000
_cell.angle_alpha   90.00
_cell.angle_beta   90.00
_cell.angle_gamma   90.00
#
_symmetry.space_group_name_H-M   'P 1'
#
loop_
_entity.id
_entity.type
_entity.pdbx_description
1 polymer ?
#
loop_
_entity_poly.entity_id
_entity_poly.type
_entity_poly.pdbx_seq_one_letter_code
_entity_poly.pdbx_strand_id
1 'polypeptide(L)'
;MGNILQIDAELKNIIVRNEIDNCPLKIGDSILKVENNDITSYEDFSYAISSLNRDDDASVLIRRENSVFCLKCDKNALEKINFNNFISGFATLTYINPNTNEFGAVAHSINIGTTRKIPIKKGCISLTNNLNIKKSCKGNVGCINATKNNVIGEFDDNTTFGIKGVINNMDLSNYKKYKVAEVDEVKLGKAQIILQNKSNVCKKYNVEIINIEKQRKPDSKGIKIKITDPQLLKETGGIVQGMSGTPIVQGNKIVGAVSHALENNPTVGYGVYIKWMLEEPQ
;
A
#
# COMPACT_ATOMS: atom_id res chain seq x y z
N MET A 1 10.06 3.69 13.24
CA MET A 1 10.19 3.79 11.76
C MET A 1 10.90 2.55 11.26
N GLY A 2 10.51 2.05 10.08
CA GLY A 2 11.01 0.78 9.53
C GLY A 2 10.29 -0.48 10.04
N ASN A 3 9.29 -0.30 10.91
CA ASN A 3 8.45 -1.38 11.42
C ASN A 3 7.59 -1.95 10.29
N ILE A 4 7.52 -3.27 10.17
CA ILE A 4 6.49 -3.96 9.39
C ILE A 4 5.17 -3.79 10.14
N LEU A 5 4.19 -3.26 9.42
CA LEU A 5 2.84 -3.01 9.87
C LEU A 5 1.89 -4.02 9.25
N GLN A 6 0.92 -4.46 10.04
CA GLN A 6 -0.33 -4.98 9.53
C GLN A 6 -1.22 -3.76 9.20
N ILE A 7 -1.69 -3.69 7.96
CA ILE A 7 -2.63 -2.68 7.48
C ILE A 7 -3.97 -3.37 7.27
N ASP A 8 -4.99 -2.87 7.94
CA ASP A 8 -6.37 -3.32 7.81
C ASP A 8 -7.24 -2.10 7.46
N ALA A 9 -8.05 -2.18 6.41
CA ALA A 9 -8.86 -1.06 5.92
C ALA A 9 -10.23 -1.50 5.44
N GLU A 10 -11.27 -0.84 5.96
CA GLU A 10 -12.62 -0.84 5.42
C GLU A 10 -12.72 0.19 4.29
N LEU A 11 -13.34 -0.20 3.19
CA LEU A 11 -13.51 0.60 1.98
C LEU A 11 -14.86 1.30 1.99
N LYS A 12 -14.98 2.43 1.26
CA LYS A 12 -16.26 3.16 1.19
C LYS A 12 -17.36 2.41 0.45
N ASN A 13 -16.99 1.50 -0.44
CA ASN A 13 -17.89 0.70 -1.26
C ASN A 13 -17.38 -0.73 -1.34
N ILE A 14 -18.27 -1.67 -1.64
CA ILE A 14 -17.87 -3.04 -1.99
C ILE A 14 -17.16 -3.03 -3.36
N ILE A 15 -16.19 -3.92 -3.54
CA ILE A 15 -15.33 -4.02 -4.71
C ILE A 15 -15.36 -5.43 -5.28
N VAL A 16 -15.41 -5.53 -6.60
CA VAL A 16 -15.36 -6.77 -7.38
C VAL A 16 -13.99 -7.46 -7.24
N ARG A 17 -13.96 -8.76 -6.92
CA ARG A 17 -12.73 -9.55 -6.69
C ARG A 17 -12.48 -10.69 -7.68
N ASN A 18 -13.44 -11.00 -8.53
CA ASN A 18 -13.32 -11.95 -9.63
C ASN A 18 -14.10 -11.46 -10.83
N GLU A 19 -13.73 -11.96 -12.01
CA GLU A 19 -14.51 -11.74 -13.23
C GLU A 19 -15.40 -12.95 -13.47
N ILE A 20 -16.60 -12.70 -14.00
CA ILE A 20 -17.58 -13.71 -14.40
C ILE A 20 -17.86 -13.51 -15.89
N ASP A 21 -17.88 -14.61 -16.64
CA ASP A 21 -18.18 -14.58 -18.06
C ASP A 21 -19.56 -13.93 -18.30
N ASN A 22 -19.65 -13.12 -19.37
CA ASN A 22 -20.83 -12.33 -19.72
C ASN A 22 -21.25 -11.26 -18.70
N CYS A 23 -20.38 -10.91 -17.73
CA CYS A 23 -20.56 -9.72 -16.89
C CYS A 23 -19.56 -8.63 -17.27
N PRO A 24 -19.98 -7.37 -17.48
CA PRO A 24 -19.08 -6.27 -17.85
C PRO A 24 -18.22 -5.75 -16.68
N LEU A 25 -18.44 -6.26 -15.46
CA LEU A 25 -17.68 -5.91 -14.27
C LEU A 25 -16.25 -6.45 -14.32
N LYS A 26 -15.32 -5.66 -13.78
CA LYS A 26 -13.89 -5.93 -13.73
C LYS A 26 -13.37 -5.87 -12.31
N ILE A 27 -12.29 -6.61 -12.04
CA ILE A 27 -11.65 -6.61 -10.73
C ILE A 27 -11.24 -5.17 -10.37
N GLY A 28 -11.66 -4.71 -9.19
CA GLY A 28 -11.41 -3.34 -8.73
C GLY A 28 -12.55 -2.37 -8.96
N ASP A 29 -13.61 -2.75 -9.69
CA ASP A 29 -14.82 -1.93 -9.80
C ASP A 29 -15.47 -1.76 -8.42
N SER A 30 -15.71 -0.52 -8.03
CA SER A 30 -16.47 -0.18 -6.81
C SER A 30 -17.94 -0.07 -7.14
N ILE A 31 -18.80 -0.83 -6.47
CA ILE A 31 -20.24 -0.76 -6.68
C ILE A 31 -20.81 0.43 -5.89
N LEU A 32 -21.42 1.37 -6.60
CA LEU A 32 -22.03 2.56 -6.01
C LEU A 32 -23.54 2.37 -5.84
N LYS A 33 -24.21 1.82 -6.86
CA LYS A 33 -25.65 1.56 -6.85
C LYS A 33 -26.00 0.28 -7.60
N VAL A 34 -27.08 -0.37 -7.17
CA VAL A 34 -27.79 -1.39 -7.94
C VAL A 34 -29.25 -0.96 -8.01
N GLU A 35 -29.74 -0.73 -9.23
CA GLU A 35 -30.99 -0.02 -9.49
C GLU A 35 -31.02 1.34 -8.79
N ASN A 36 -31.96 1.51 -7.86
CA ASN A 36 -32.16 2.73 -7.09
C ASN A 36 -31.54 2.66 -5.68
N ASN A 37 -30.88 1.56 -5.33
CA ASN A 37 -30.31 1.35 -3.99
C ASN A 37 -28.83 1.78 -3.96
N ASP A 38 -28.48 2.66 -3.04
CA ASP A 38 -27.09 2.97 -2.70
C ASP A 38 -26.42 1.76 -2.04
N ILE A 39 -25.22 1.40 -2.50
CA ILE A 39 -24.48 0.23 -2.02
C ILE A 39 -23.24 0.69 -1.24
N THR A 40 -23.29 0.54 0.08
CA THR A 40 -22.18 0.84 0.98
C THR A 40 -21.66 -0.39 1.71
N SER A 41 -22.48 -1.45 1.81
CA SER A 41 -22.12 -2.73 2.41
C SER A 41 -22.56 -3.93 1.55
N TYR A 42 -22.17 -5.14 1.98
CA TYR A 42 -22.63 -6.36 1.34
C TYR A 42 -24.12 -6.61 1.60
N GLU A 43 -24.62 -6.21 2.77
CA GLU A 43 -26.04 -6.30 3.12
C GLU A 43 -26.91 -5.45 2.19
N ASP A 44 -26.48 -4.22 1.89
CA ASP A 44 -27.16 -3.35 0.91
C ASP A 44 -27.27 -4.05 -0.46
N PHE A 45 -26.16 -4.66 -0.89
CA PHE A 45 -26.09 -5.37 -2.16
C PHE A 45 -26.99 -6.61 -2.17
N SER A 46 -26.93 -7.45 -1.13
CA SER A 46 -27.80 -8.63 -1.01
C SER A 46 -29.28 -8.23 -1.03
N TYR A 47 -29.64 -7.14 -0.34
CA TYR A 47 -31.01 -6.61 -0.35
C TYR A 47 -31.44 -6.18 -1.77
N ALA A 48 -30.59 -5.40 -2.46
CA ALA A 48 -30.88 -4.94 -3.81
C ALA A 48 -31.06 -6.11 -4.80
N ILE A 49 -30.20 -7.12 -4.75
CA ILE A 49 -30.28 -8.31 -5.62
C ILE A 49 -31.50 -9.18 -5.31
N SER A 50 -31.87 -9.32 -4.03
CA SER A 50 -33.03 -10.13 -3.63
C SER A 50 -34.36 -9.59 -4.14
N SER A 51 -34.42 -8.29 -4.44
CA SER A 51 -35.62 -7.60 -4.94
C SER A 51 -35.81 -7.73 -6.46
N LEU A 52 -34.82 -8.27 -7.18
CA LEU A 52 -34.86 -8.48 -8.65
C LEU A 52 -35.44 -9.84 -9.01
N ASN A 53 -36.08 -9.99 -10.18
CA ASN A 53 -36.45 -11.33 -10.68
C ASN A 53 -35.24 -12.07 -11.24
N ARG A 54 -35.35 -13.39 -11.41
CA ARG A 54 -34.22 -14.26 -11.76
C ARG A 54 -33.61 -13.98 -13.15
N ASP A 55 -34.43 -13.48 -14.08
CA ASP A 55 -34.05 -13.23 -15.47
C ASP A 55 -33.91 -11.73 -15.79
N ASP A 56 -33.90 -10.88 -14.76
CA ASP A 56 -33.78 -9.43 -14.93
C ASP A 56 -32.31 -9.00 -15.07
N ASP A 57 -32.05 -8.15 -16.06
CA ASP A 57 -30.83 -7.33 -16.09
C ASP A 57 -30.95 -6.22 -15.04
N ALA A 58 -29.90 -6.05 -14.24
CA ALA A 58 -29.77 -4.98 -13.28
C ALA A 58 -28.91 -3.83 -13.84
N SER A 59 -29.36 -2.60 -13.63
CA SER A 59 -28.58 -1.38 -13.79
C SER A 59 -27.64 -1.21 -12.59
N VAL A 60 -26.34 -1.36 -12.83
CA VAL A 60 -25.29 -1.25 -11.81
C VAL A 60 -24.45 -0.01 -12.06
N LEU A 61 -24.49 0.94 -11.14
CA LEU A 61 -23.62 2.11 -11.16
C LEU A 61 -22.31 1.75 -10.47
N ILE A 62 -21.20 1.87 -11.20
CA ILE A 62 -19.87 1.56 -10.70
C ILE A 62 -18.92 2.73 -10.82
N ARG A 63 -17.87 2.73 -9.99
CA ARG A 63 -16.66 3.50 -10.22
C ARG A 63 -15.54 2.57 -10.65
N ARG A 64 -14.95 2.86 -11.81
CA ARG A 64 -13.74 2.21 -12.33
C ARG A 64 -12.68 3.29 -12.51
N GLU A 65 -11.60 3.19 -11.75
CA GLU A 65 -10.62 4.27 -11.63
C GLU A 65 -11.29 5.61 -11.25
N ASN A 66 -11.13 6.65 -12.07
CA ASN A 66 -11.70 7.98 -11.84
C ASN A 66 -13.05 8.19 -12.55
N SER A 67 -13.56 7.18 -13.27
CA SER A 67 -14.78 7.30 -14.08
C SER A 67 -15.93 6.51 -13.48
N VAL A 68 -17.14 7.04 -13.65
CA VAL A 68 -18.39 6.40 -13.22
C VAL A 68 -19.10 5.84 -14.44
N PHE A 69 -19.52 4.58 -14.38
CA PHE A 69 -20.21 3.88 -15.46
C PHE A 69 -21.53 3.32 -14.95
N CYS A 70 -22.54 3.36 -15.80
CA CYS A 70 -23.77 2.61 -15.59
C CYS A 70 -23.76 1.41 -16.53
N LEU A 71 -23.71 0.21 -15.96
CA LEU A 71 -23.61 -1.05 -16.70
C LEU A 71 -24.88 -1.87 -16.50
N LYS A 72 -25.29 -2.62 -17.53
CA LYS A 72 -26.32 -3.64 -17.39
C LYS A 72 -25.66 -4.99 -17.10
N CYS A 73 -26.12 -5.66 -16.05
CA CYS A 73 -25.56 -6.91 -15.59
C CYS A 73 -26.68 -7.90 -15.29
N ASP A 74 -26.59 -9.12 -15.83
CA ASP A 74 -27.49 -10.22 -15.48
C ASP A 74 -27.41 -10.55 -13.98
N LYS A 75 -28.57 -10.77 -13.34
CA LYS A 75 -28.65 -11.10 -11.91
C LYS A 75 -27.86 -12.36 -11.55
N ASN A 76 -27.96 -13.43 -12.34
CA ASN A 76 -27.29 -14.70 -12.04
C ASN A 76 -25.76 -14.56 -12.11
N ALA A 77 -25.26 -13.64 -12.96
CA ALA A 77 -23.85 -13.28 -13.00
C ALA A 77 -23.43 -12.48 -11.76
N LEU A 78 -24.24 -11.50 -11.33
CA LEU A 78 -23.97 -10.71 -10.13
C LEU A 78 -23.89 -11.55 -8.85
N GLU A 79 -24.76 -12.56 -8.70
CA GLU A 79 -24.74 -13.49 -7.56
C GLU A 79 -23.49 -14.37 -7.49
N LYS A 80 -22.76 -14.53 -8.60
CA LYS A 80 -21.52 -15.31 -8.68
C LYS A 80 -20.27 -14.46 -8.45
N ILE A 81 -20.41 -13.14 -8.33
CA ILE A 81 -19.28 -12.24 -8.07
C ILE A 81 -19.00 -12.19 -6.57
N ASN A 82 -17.73 -12.37 -6.25
CA ASN A 82 -17.18 -12.13 -4.94
C ASN A 82 -16.95 -10.63 -4.76
N PHE A 83 -17.69 -10.05 -3.83
CA PHE A 83 -17.50 -8.69 -3.38
C PHE A 83 -16.79 -8.66 -2.04
N ASN A 84 -15.99 -7.63 -1.79
CA ASN A 84 -15.56 -7.30 -0.44
C ASN A 84 -15.43 -5.79 -0.25
N ASN A 85 -15.47 -5.34 0.99
CA ASN A 85 -15.22 -3.96 1.38
C ASN A 85 -14.01 -3.86 2.34
N PHE A 86 -13.11 -4.84 2.29
CA PHE A 86 -11.99 -4.93 3.22
C PHE A 86 -10.68 -5.25 2.52
N ILE A 87 -9.60 -4.62 2.96
CA ILE A 87 -8.22 -4.87 2.52
C ILE A 87 -7.38 -5.16 3.75
N SER A 88 -6.53 -6.17 3.62
CA SER A 88 -5.56 -6.56 4.65
C SER A 88 -4.22 -6.88 3.99
N GLY A 89 -3.13 -6.45 4.59
CA GLY A 89 -1.80 -6.72 4.07
C GLY A 89 -0.68 -6.16 4.92
N PHE A 90 0.56 -6.53 4.57
CA PHE A 90 1.75 -6.04 5.25
C PHE A 90 2.42 -4.93 4.43
N ALA A 91 2.89 -3.89 5.12
CA ALA A 91 3.76 -2.87 4.54
C ALA A 91 4.67 -2.27 5.63
N THR A 92 5.48 -1.28 5.29
CA THR A 92 6.45 -0.70 6.23
C THR A 92 6.08 0.74 6.60
N LEU A 93 6.23 1.06 7.89
CA LEU A 93 6.14 2.43 8.42
C LEU A 93 7.33 3.27 7.94
N THR A 94 7.06 4.31 7.15
CA THR A 94 8.09 5.18 6.60
C THR A 94 8.53 6.25 7.60
N TYR A 95 7.60 7.07 8.07
CA TYR A 95 7.89 8.18 8.98
C TYR A 95 6.77 8.37 9.99
N ILE A 96 7.13 9.04 11.09
CA ILE A 96 6.18 9.67 12.00
C ILE A 96 6.70 11.09 12.22
N ASN A 97 5.85 12.09 11.99
CA ASN A 97 6.13 13.47 12.33
C ASN A 97 5.98 13.64 13.85
N PRO A 98 7.06 13.91 14.60
CA PRO A 98 7.01 13.96 16.06
C PRO A 98 6.23 15.16 16.61
N ASN A 99 5.91 16.15 15.77
CA ASN A 99 5.18 17.35 16.20
C ASN A 99 3.66 17.19 16.02
N THR A 100 3.22 16.40 15.03
CA THR A 100 1.80 16.24 14.67
C THR A 100 1.28 14.83 14.92
N ASN A 101 2.15 13.86 15.22
CA ASN A 101 1.88 12.42 15.25
C ASN A 101 1.40 11.82 13.92
N GLU A 102 1.46 12.58 12.83
CA GLU A 102 1.11 12.08 11.51
C GLU A 102 2.13 11.04 11.05
N PHE A 103 1.67 9.96 10.44
CA PHE A 103 2.54 8.95 9.84
C PHE A 103 2.34 8.85 8.34
N GLY A 104 3.37 8.32 7.67
CA GLY A 104 3.29 7.83 6.30
C GLY A 104 3.83 6.41 6.19
N ALA A 105 3.21 5.58 5.36
CA ALA A 105 3.61 4.19 5.11
C ALA A 105 3.36 3.77 3.65
N VAL A 106 3.86 2.60 3.26
CA VAL A 106 3.66 1.96 1.92
C VAL A 106 4.43 2.60 0.76
N ALA A 107 4.47 3.92 0.62
CA ALA A 107 5.15 4.61 -0.49
C ALA A 107 4.57 4.34 -1.91
N HIS A 108 3.32 3.87 -1.99
CA HIS A 108 2.49 3.82 -3.20
C HIS A 108 1.02 3.63 -2.82
N SER A 109 0.09 4.07 -3.65
CA SER A 109 -1.34 3.86 -3.41
C SER A 109 -1.69 2.37 -3.28
N ILE A 110 -2.65 2.07 -2.40
CA ILE A 110 -3.30 0.76 -2.33
C ILE A 110 -4.22 0.64 -3.55
N ASN A 111 -4.01 -0.42 -4.35
CA ASN A 111 -4.67 -0.65 -5.63
C ASN A 111 -5.27 -2.07 -5.68
N ILE A 112 -6.34 -2.25 -6.45
CA ILE A 112 -6.97 -3.56 -6.75
C ILE A 112 -7.30 -3.56 -8.24
N GLY A 113 -6.79 -4.53 -8.98
CA GLY A 113 -6.96 -4.57 -10.44
C GLY A 113 -6.39 -3.31 -11.08
N THR A 114 -7.19 -2.63 -11.90
CA THR A 114 -6.82 -1.35 -12.52
C THR A 114 -7.13 -0.14 -11.64
N THR A 115 -8.02 -0.28 -10.64
CA THR A 115 -8.41 0.81 -9.76
C THR A 115 -7.25 1.24 -8.87
N ARG A 116 -6.73 2.43 -9.18
CA ARG A 116 -5.71 3.12 -8.40
C ARG A 116 -6.39 3.96 -7.32
N LYS A 117 -5.76 4.06 -6.14
CA LYS A 117 -6.27 4.87 -5.01
C LYS A 117 -7.71 4.55 -4.61
N ILE A 118 -7.92 3.33 -4.14
CA ILE A 118 -9.24 2.93 -3.67
C ILE A 118 -9.67 3.80 -2.48
N PRO A 119 -10.92 4.32 -2.47
CA PRO A 119 -11.44 5.11 -1.36
C PRO A 119 -11.55 4.29 -0.08
N ILE A 120 -10.85 4.73 0.97
CA ILE A 120 -10.87 4.12 2.29
C ILE A 120 -11.91 4.84 3.15
N LYS A 121 -12.70 4.06 3.89
CA LYS A 121 -13.67 4.58 4.87
C LYS A 121 -12.99 4.77 6.22
N LYS A 122 -12.31 3.73 6.69
CA LYS A 122 -11.49 3.74 7.90
C LYS A 122 -10.49 2.60 7.84
N GLY A 123 -9.27 2.84 8.30
CA GLY A 123 -8.23 1.85 8.43
C GLY A 123 -7.45 1.99 9.72
N CYS A 124 -6.74 0.94 10.09
CA CYS A 124 -5.83 0.92 11.22
C CYS A 124 -4.50 0.27 10.86
N ILE A 125 -3.45 0.72 11.54
CA ILE A 125 -2.12 0.13 11.45
C ILE A 125 -1.75 -0.51 12.78
N SER A 126 -1.20 -1.72 12.70
CA SER A 126 -0.76 -2.47 13.88
C SER A 126 0.70 -2.86 13.72
N LEU A 127 1.44 -2.86 14.83
CA LEU A 127 2.76 -3.49 14.87
C LEU A 127 2.63 -4.99 14.58
N THR A 128 3.74 -5.60 14.22
CA THR A 128 3.81 -7.02 13.92
C THR A 128 4.99 -7.70 14.60
N ASN A 129 4.86 -8.99 14.86
CA ASN A 129 5.90 -9.86 15.40
C ASN A 129 6.04 -11.13 14.54
N ASN A 130 7.01 -12.00 14.84
CA ASN A 130 7.18 -13.31 14.21
C ASN A 130 7.28 -13.26 12.67
N LEU A 131 8.14 -12.37 12.15
CA LEU A 131 8.32 -12.20 10.71
C LEU A 131 8.78 -13.51 10.05
N ASN A 132 7.97 -14.00 9.12
CA ASN A 132 8.29 -15.07 8.20
C ASN A 132 8.44 -14.49 6.79
N ILE A 133 9.58 -14.76 6.15
CA ILE A 133 9.92 -14.16 4.86
C ILE A 133 10.05 -15.27 3.83
N LYS A 134 9.19 -15.22 2.81
CA LYS A 134 9.38 -15.97 1.56
C LYS A 134 10.31 -15.15 0.67
N LYS A 135 11.42 -15.74 0.25
CA LYS A 135 12.44 -15.03 -0.52
C LYS A 135 11.96 -14.68 -1.92
N SER A 136 12.39 -13.52 -2.41
CA SER A 136 12.33 -13.16 -3.82
C SER A 136 13.37 -13.92 -4.64
N CYS A 137 13.02 -14.21 -5.88
CA CYS A 137 13.93 -14.71 -6.91
C CYS A 137 13.60 -14.05 -8.25
N LYS A 138 14.42 -14.28 -9.27
CA LYS A 138 14.18 -13.72 -10.60
C LYS A 138 12.81 -14.16 -11.12
N GLY A 139 11.97 -13.20 -11.49
CA GLY A 139 10.61 -13.44 -11.99
C GLY A 139 9.56 -13.71 -10.92
N ASN A 140 9.92 -13.71 -9.63
CA ASN A 140 8.97 -13.94 -8.55
C ASN A 140 9.33 -13.11 -7.30
N VAL A 141 8.46 -12.16 -6.97
CA VAL A 141 8.62 -11.33 -5.76
C VAL A 141 8.12 -12.11 -4.55
N GLY A 142 9.00 -12.31 -3.58
CA GLY A 142 8.67 -12.93 -2.31
C GLY A 142 7.79 -12.03 -1.43
N CYS A 143 7.47 -12.47 -0.22
CA CYS A 143 6.59 -11.72 0.68
C CYS A 143 6.99 -11.86 2.14
N ILE A 144 6.67 -10.83 2.92
CA ILE A 144 6.70 -10.84 4.38
C ILE A 144 5.32 -11.26 4.87
N ASN A 145 5.29 -12.23 5.78
CA ASN A 145 4.16 -12.53 6.63
C ASN A 145 4.57 -12.28 8.08
N ALA A 146 3.64 -11.83 8.90
CA ALA A 146 3.89 -11.60 10.31
C ALA A 146 2.61 -11.80 11.13
N THR A 147 2.74 -11.90 12.44
CA THR A 147 1.61 -11.93 13.35
C THR A 147 1.25 -10.51 13.76
N LYS A 148 -0.03 -10.12 13.57
CA LYS A 148 -0.58 -8.87 14.07
C LYS A 148 -0.37 -8.75 15.58
N ASN A 149 0.06 -7.58 16.03
CA ASN A 149 0.21 -7.22 17.43
C ASN A 149 -0.64 -5.96 17.70
N ASN A 150 -0.14 -5.03 18.52
CA ASN A 150 -0.88 -3.85 18.95
C ASN A 150 -1.21 -2.88 17.82
N VAL A 151 -2.45 -2.37 17.82
CA VAL A 151 -2.88 -1.24 16.99
C VAL A 151 -2.19 0.04 17.50
N ILE A 152 -1.56 0.80 16.61
CA ILE A 152 -0.80 2.00 16.97
C ILE A 152 -1.34 3.29 16.35
N GLY A 153 -2.21 3.19 15.33
CA GLY A 153 -2.73 4.36 14.64
C GLY A 153 -3.88 4.02 13.69
N GLU A 154 -4.51 5.05 13.18
CA GLU A 154 -5.63 4.98 12.25
C GLU A 154 -5.41 5.90 11.05
N PHE A 155 -6.07 5.59 9.95
CA PHE A 155 -5.99 6.35 8.71
C PHE A 155 -7.29 6.22 7.93
N ASP A 156 -7.57 7.19 7.08
CA ASP A 156 -8.69 7.20 6.14
C ASP A 156 -8.25 7.63 4.74
N ASP A 157 -6.97 7.99 4.56
CA ASP A 157 -6.44 8.50 3.31
C ASP A 157 -5.50 7.50 2.59
N ASN A 158 -5.76 7.31 1.30
CA ASN A 158 -5.01 6.47 0.37
C ASN A 158 -4.45 7.33 -0.77
N THR A 159 -3.29 7.89 -0.49
CA THR A 159 -2.58 8.87 -1.29
C THR A 159 -1.91 8.24 -2.52
N THR A 160 -1.35 9.05 -3.42
CA THR A 160 -0.49 8.51 -4.51
C THR A 160 0.73 7.79 -3.93
N PHE A 161 1.19 8.24 -2.77
CA PHE A 161 2.46 7.85 -2.16
C PHE A 161 2.26 7.02 -0.89
N GLY A 162 1.15 6.30 -0.77
CA GLY A 162 0.88 5.42 0.37
C GLY A 162 -0.29 5.86 1.24
N ILE A 163 -0.29 5.42 2.49
CA ILE A 163 -1.32 5.80 3.45
C ILE A 163 -0.79 6.88 4.37
N LYS A 164 -1.69 7.76 4.80
CA LYS A 164 -1.42 8.79 5.82
C LYS A 164 -2.49 8.76 6.89
N GLY A 165 -2.08 8.97 8.12
CA GLY A 165 -2.99 9.00 9.25
C GLY A 165 -2.27 9.44 10.51
N VAL A 166 -2.85 9.12 11.67
CA VAL A 166 -2.37 9.59 12.96
C VAL A 166 -1.98 8.41 13.85
N ILE A 167 -0.85 8.56 14.54
CA ILE A 167 -0.40 7.65 15.59
C ILE A 167 -1.10 8.02 16.89
N ASN A 168 -1.82 7.07 17.47
CA ASN A 168 -2.57 7.25 18.70
C ASN A 168 -1.85 6.63 19.90
N ASN A 169 -1.17 5.50 19.70
CA ASN A 169 -0.66 4.65 20.78
C ASN A 169 0.79 4.20 20.55
N MET A 170 1.74 5.14 20.54
CA MET A 170 3.17 4.82 20.47
C MET A 170 4.01 5.86 21.22
N ASP A 171 4.90 5.39 22.09
CA ASP A 171 5.91 6.25 22.71
C ASP A 171 7.07 6.48 21.71
N LEU A 172 7.26 7.74 21.32
CA LEU A 172 8.29 8.16 20.37
C LEU A 172 9.60 8.61 21.04
N SER A 173 9.66 8.66 22.38
CA SER A 173 10.77 9.24 23.14
C SER A 173 12.13 8.60 22.80
N ASN A 174 12.15 7.28 22.62
CA ASN A 174 13.34 6.49 22.35
C ASN A 174 13.67 6.34 20.85
N TYR A 175 12.88 6.94 19.97
CA TYR A 175 13.12 6.84 18.53
C TYR A 175 14.13 7.88 18.05
N LYS A 176 15.11 7.42 17.27
CA LYS A 176 16.07 8.31 16.62
C LYS A 176 15.35 9.22 15.62
N LYS A 177 15.55 10.52 15.78
CA LYS A 177 15.07 11.55 14.86
C LYS A 177 15.99 11.66 13.64
N TYR A 178 15.38 11.85 12.48
CA TYR A 178 16.07 12.08 11.22
C TYR A 178 15.55 13.37 10.60
N LYS A 179 16.42 14.08 9.87
CA LYS A 179 15.98 15.22 9.06
C LYS A 179 15.31 14.71 7.79
N VAL A 180 14.44 15.52 7.20
CA VAL A 180 13.90 15.31 5.86
C VAL A 180 14.91 15.88 4.86
N ALA A 181 15.26 15.11 3.82
CA ALA A 181 16.06 15.63 2.72
C ALA A 181 15.19 16.32 1.68
N GLU A 182 15.73 17.38 1.09
CA GLU A 182 15.22 17.92 -0.16
C GLU A 182 15.60 17.01 -1.34
N VAL A 183 14.88 17.13 -2.46
CA VAL A 183 15.07 16.25 -3.63
C VAL A 183 16.48 16.39 -4.23
N ASP A 184 17.04 17.59 -4.23
CA ASP A 184 18.38 17.92 -4.73
C ASP A 184 19.51 17.50 -3.77
N GLU A 185 19.19 17.15 -2.53
CA GLU A 185 20.17 16.67 -1.55
C GLU A 185 20.47 15.17 -1.67
N VAL A 186 19.65 14.43 -2.40
CA VAL A 186 19.82 12.98 -2.62
C VAL A 186 20.99 12.74 -3.57
N LYS A 187 21.90 11.82 -3.20
CA LYS A 187 23.14 11.55 -3.96
C LYS A 187 23.27 10.08 -4.34
N LEU A 188 23.87 9.83 -5.50
CA LEU A 188 24.27 8.49 -5.92
C LEU A 188 25.26 7.88 -4.92
N GLY A 189 25.28 6.56 -4.85
CA GLY A 189 26.21 5.79 -4.02
C GLY A 189 25.60 5.32 -2.70
N LYS A 190 26.43 5.25 -1.65
CA LYS A 190 26.09 4.57 -0.39
C LYS A 190 24.87 5.19 0.29
N ALA A 191 23.94 4.33 0.69
CA ALA A 191 22.79 4.66 1.52
C ALA A 191 22.45 3.47 2.43
N GLN A 192 21.44 3.61 3.27
CA GLN A 192 20.93 2.53 4.09
C GLN A 192 19.41 2.52 4.06
N ILE A 193 18.81 1.36 4.25
CA ILE A 193 17.39 1.24 4.54
C ILE A 193 17.18 0.85 6.00
N ILE A 194 16.09 1.28 6.62
CA ILE A 194 15.74 0.93 8.01
C ILE A 194 14.58 -0.05 7.99
N LEU A 195 14.79 -1.30 8.38
CA LEU A 195 13.79 -2.35 8.32
C LEU A 195 13.78 -3.21 9.59
N GLN A 196 12.59 -3.60 10.03
CA GLN A 196 12.41 -4.57 11.11
C GLN A 196 12.93 -5.95 10.70
N ASN A 197 13.78 -6.51 11.55
CA ASN A 197 14.30 -7.86 11.36
C ASN A 197 13.43 -8.91 12.08
N LYS A 198 13.75 -10.20 11.89
CA LYS A 198 13.04 -11.32 12.53
C LYS A 198 13.07 -11.30 14.06
N SER A 199 14.05 -10.62 14.67
CA SER A 199 14.15 -10.42 16.12
C SER A 199 13.31 -9.24 16.63
N ASN A 200 12.41 -8.71 15.81
CA ASN A 200 11.55 -7.57 16.15
C ASN A 200 12.31 -6.26 16.42
N VAL A 201 13.47 -6.06 15.76
CA VAL A 201 14.29 -4.85 15.90
C VAL A 201 14.45 -4.16 14.55
N CYS A 202 14.22 -2.86 14.50
CA CYS A 202 14.52 -2.05 13.31
C CYS A 202 16.03 -1.84 13.19
N LYS A 203 16.62 -2.35 12.11
CA LYS A 203 18.06 -2.25 11.83
C LYS A 203 18.31 -1.56 10.51
N LYS A 204 19.53 -1.05 10.36
CA LYS A 204 20.02 -0.47 9.11
C LYS A 204 20.65 -1.55 8.24
N TYR A 205 20.26 -1.60 6.98
CA TYR A 205 20.84 -2.47 5.97
C TYR A 205 21.45 -1.63 4.86
N ASN A 206 22.63 -2.03 4.39
CA ASN A 206 23.34 -1.30 3.35
C ASN A 206 22.65 -1.45 1.98
N VAL A 207 22.48 -0.33 1.30
CA VAL A 207 22.02 -0.25 -0.08
C VAL A 207 22.85 0.77 -0.85
N GLU A 208 22.72 0.75 -2.17
CA GLU A 208 23.32 1.74 -3.06
C GLU A 208 22.23 2.42 -3.88
N ILE A 209 22.25 3.76 -3.91
CA ILE A 209 21.43 4.53 -4.84
C ILE A 209 22.16 4.55 -6.18
N ILE A 210 21.61 3.80 -7.14
CA ILE A 210 22.23 3.57 -8.45
C ILE A 210 21.67 4.48 -9.55
N ASN A 211 20.52 5.11 -9.32
CA ASN A 211 19.98 6.16 -10.20
C ASN A 211 19.07 7.11 -9.40
N ILE A 212 19.00 8.36 -9.84
CA ILE A 212 18.19 9.43 -9.28
C ILE A 212 17.52 10.16 -10.44
N GLU A 213 16.19 10.10 -10.47
CA GLU A 213 15.40 10.83 -11.44
C GLU A 213 15.18 12.27 -10.96
N LYS A 214 15.56 13.25 -11.79
CA LYS A 214 15.31 14.66 -11.52
C LYS A 214 13.84 14.98 -11.79
N GLN A 215 13.03 14.89 -10.75
CA GLN A 215 11.59 15.09 -10.82
C GLN A 215 11.22 16.55 -10.55
N ARG A 216 10.52 17.18 -11.50
CA ARG A 216 9.84 18.48 -11.28
C ARG A 216 8.43 18.32 -10.72
N LYS A 217 7.88 17.11 -10.76
CA LYS A 217 6.56 16.75 -10.26
C LYS A 217 6.65 15.43 -9.47
N PRO A 218 5.82 15.23 -8.44
CA PRO A 218 5.80 14.00 -7.67
C PRO A 218 5.55 12.76 -8.55
N ASP A 219 6.44 11.75 -8.47
CA ASP A 219 6.26 10.44 -9.11
C ASP A 219 6.97 9.32 -8.31
N SER A 220 6.40 8.13 -8.40
CA SER A 220 6.73 6.89 -7.70
C SER A 220 8.11 6.29 -7.99
N LYS A 221 8.80 6.74 -9.06
CA LYS A 221 10.09 6.22 -9.52
C LYS A 221 11.21 7.27 -9.44
N GLY A 222 11.32 7.93 -8.30
CA GLY A 222 12.31 8.99 -8.09
C GLY A 222 13.72 8.49 -7.83
N ILE A 223 13.84 7.38 -7.10
CA ILE A 223 15.13 6.82 -6.66
C ILE A 223 15.19 5.37 -7.14
N LYS A 224 16.34 4.93 -7.65
CA LYS A 224 16.61 3.51 -7.91
C LYS A 224 17.67 3.02 -6.95
N ILE A 225 17.37 1.96 -6.21
CA ILE A 225 18.27 1.38 -5.22
C ILE A 225 18.66 -0.05 -5.58
N LYS A 226 19.82 -0.48 -5.08
CA LYS A 226 20.28 -1.86 -5.06
C LYS A 226 20.57 -2.27 -3.63
N ILE A 227 19.98 -3.37 -3.16
CA ILE A 227 20.35 -3.96 -1.88
C ILE A 227 21.74 -4.57 -2.00
N THR A 228 22.66 -4.12 -1.14
CA THR A 228 24.04 -4.62 -1.09
C THR A 228 24.35 -5.33 0.22
N ASP A 229 23.43 -5.30 1.19
CA ASP A 229 23.61 -5.94 2.48
C ASP A 229 23.53 -7.48 2.37
N PRO A 230 24.61 -8.20 2.70
CA PRO A 230 24.67 -9.65 2.51
C PRO A 230 23.70 -10.40 3.44
N GLN A 231 23.45 -9.89 4.65
CA GLN A 231 22.51 -10.52 5.57
C GLN A 231 21.08 -10.37 5.04
N LEU A 232 20.69 -9.15 4.64
CA LEU A 232 19.36 -8.93 4.10
C LEU A 232 19.11 -9.76 2.85
N LEU A 233 20.07 -9.80 1.91
CA LEU A 233 19.99 -10.61 0.70
C LEU A 233 19.85 -12.10 1.01
N LYS A 234 20.60 -12.61 2.00
CA LYS A 234 20.49 -14.01 2.43
C LYS A 234 19.10 -14.33 2.96
N GLU A 235 18.49 -13.41 3.70
CA GLU A 235 17.17 -13.60 4.32
C GLU A 235 16.01 -13.44 3.34
N THR A 236 16.14 -12.54 2.36
CA THR A 236 15.01 -12.03 1.55
C THR A 236 15.13 -12.32 0.06
N GLY A 237 16.34 -12.60 -0.45
CA GLY A 237 16.60 -12.68 -1.88
C GLY A 237 16.51 -11.34 -2.63
N GLY A 238 16.30 -10.22 -1.91
CA GLY A 238 16.07 -8.89 -2.47
C GLY A 238 14.85 -8.21 -1.85
N ILE A 239 14.27 -7.26 -2.56
CA ILE A 239 13.05 -6.57 -2.16
C ILE A 239 11.88 -7.58 -2.28
N VAL A 240 11.08 -7.66 -1.22
CA VAL A 240 9.89 -8.52 -1.11
C VAL A 240 8.65 -7.65 -0.87
N GLN A 241 7.46 -8.19 -1.17
CA GLN A 241 6.19 -7.59 -0.77
C GLN A 241 6.17 -7.40 0.76
N GLY A 242 5.70 -6.24 1.21
CA GLY A 242 5.77 -5.81 2.61
C GLY A 242 6.87 -4.81 2.92
N MET A 243 7.95 -4.75 2.10
CA MET A 243 8.98 -3.72 2.23
C MET A 243 8.57 -2.35 1.68
N SER A 244 7.46 -2.26 0.97
CA SER A 244 6.93 -0.98 0.48
C SER A 244 6.75 -0.02 1.66
N GLY A 245 7.35 1.16 1.59
CA GLY A 245 7.43 2.15 2.66
C GLY A 245 8.71 2.09 3.49
N THR A 246 9.65 1.17 3.20
CA THR A 246 10.91 1.08 3.97
C THR A 246 11.71 2.37 3.81
N PRO A 247 12.03 3.08 4.92
CA PRO A 247 12.80 4.33 4.87
C PRO A 247 14.18 4.12 4.26
N ILE A 248 14.53 4.96 3.29
CA ILE A 248 15.87 5.09 2.71
C ILE A 248 16.54 6.29 3.38
N VAL A 249 17.73 6.11 3.92
CA VAL A 249 18.49 7.13 4.64
C VAL A 249 19.89 7.33 4.06
N GLN A 250 20.32 8.58 3.99
CA GLN A 250 21.71 8.98 3.74
C GLN A 250 22.19 9.86 4.89
N GLY A 251 23.20 9.38 5.63
CA GLY A 251 23.68 10.05 6.84
C GLY A 251 22.61 10.12 7.93
N ASN A 252 22.18 11.34 8.27
CA ASN A 252 21.13 11.63 9.26
C ASN A 252 19.80 12.09 8.64
N LYS A 253 19.65 11.92 7.31
CA LYS A 253 18.42 12.31 6.59
C LYS A 253 17.68 11.09 6.08
N ILE A 254 16.34 11.13 6.12
CA ILE A 254 15.49 10.30 5.28
C ILE A 254 15.47 10.96 3.91
N VAL A 255 15.79 10.19 2.86
CA VAL A 255 15.80 10.67 1.48
C VAL A 255 14.62 10.13 0.68
N GLY A 256 14.05 9.01 1.11
CA GLY A 256 12.95 8.37 0.42
C GLY A 256 12.42 7.13 1.11
N ALA A 257 11.60 6.40 0.38
CA ALA A 257 11.04 5.13 0.82
C ALA A 257 11.00 4.14 -0.35
N VAL A 258 11.26 2.86 -0.09
CA VAL A 258 11.17 1.78 -1.09
C VAL A 258 9.72 1.64 -1.57
N SER A 259 9.47 1.54 -2.87
CA SER A 259 8.13 1.36 -3.44
C SER A 259 7.95 -0.02 -4.06
N HIS A 260 8.66 -0.32 -5.14
CA HIS A 260 8.49 -1.56 -5.91
C HIS A 260 9.82 -2.23 -6.26
N ALA A 261 9.85 -3.56 -6.26
CA ALA A 261 10.97 -4.34 -6.76
C ALA A 261 10.99 -4.36 -8.30
N LEU A 262 12.15 -4.57 -8.89
CA LEU A 262 12.26 -4.93 -10.30
C LEU A 262 12.09 -6.44 -10.45
N GLU A 263 11.06 -6.90 -11.16
CA GLU A 263 10.71 -8.33 -11.26
C GLU A 263 11.88 -9.20 -11.76
N ASN A 264 12.64 -8.69 -12.73
CA ASN A 264 13.77 -9.41 -13.32
C ASN A 264 15.07 -9.33 -12.49
N ASN A 265 15.11 -8.49 -11.45
CA ASN A 265 16.23 -8.41 -10.53
C ASN A 265 15.74 -7.94 -9.14
N PRO A 266 15.37 -8.87 -8.24
CA PRO A 266 14.79 -8.52 -6.96
C PRO A 266 15.72 -7.74 -6.05
N THR A 267 17.04 -7.75 -6.30
CA THR A 267 17.99 -6.93 -5.53
C THR A 267 17.88 -5.44 -5.84
N VAL A 268 17.19 -5.08 -6.93
CA VAL A 268 17.02 -3.71 -7.39
C VAL A 268 15.56 -3.32 -7.28
N GLY A 269 15.30 -2.07 -6.90
CA GLY A 269 13.95 -1.53 -6.88
C GLY A 269 13.92 -0.02 -6.97
N TYR A 270 12.71 0.49 -6.95
CA TYR A 270 12.39 1.90 -6.97
C TYR A 270 12.07 2.41 -5.57
N GLY A 271 12.21 3.70 -5.40
CA GLY A 271 11.78 4.43 -4.24
C GLY A 271 11.23 5.80 -4.60
N VAL A 272 10.41 6.31 -3.70
CA VAL A 272 9.81 7.65 -3.76
C VAL A 272 10.62 8.58 -2.88
N TYR A 273 10.78 9.84 -3.28
CA TYR A 273 11.35 10.86 -2.39
C TYR A 273 10.46 11.08 -1.17
N ILE A 274 11.09 11.27 -0.01
CA ILE A 274 10.36 11.52 1.24
C ILE A 274 9.55 12.83 1.15
N LYS A 275 10.09 13.80 0.42
CA LYS A 275 9.46 15.09 0.13
C LYS A 275 8.06 14.92 -0.45
N TRP A 276 7.90 14.04 -1.44
CA TRP A 276 6.61 13.77 -2.08
C TRP A 276 5.62 13.04 -1.17
N MET A 277 6.12 12.21 -0.25
CA MET A 277 5.27 11.58 0.75
C MET A 277 4.77 12.57 1.81
N LEU A 278 5.49 13.67 2.05
CA LEU A 278 5.12 14.70 3.04
C LEU A 278 4.25 15.79 2.41
N GLU A 279 4.67 16.32 1.26
CA GLU A 279 4.08 17.52 0.64
C GLU A 279 2.98 17.21 -0.37
N GLU A 280 2.31 16.08 -0.24
CA GLU A 280 1.34 15.68 -1.26
C GLU A 280 0.43 16.85 -1.64
N PRO A 281 0.46 17.29 -2.92
CA PRO A 281 -0.42 18.32 -3.36
C PRO A 281 -1.85 17.78 -3.28
N GLN A 282 -2.72 18.53 -2.59
CA GLN A 282 -4.17 18.30 -2.58
C GLN A 282 -4.72 18.31 -4.01
#